data_AF-A0A933TYT7-F1
#
_entry.id   AF-A0A933TYT7-F1
#
_cell.length_a   1.000
_cell.length_b   1.000
_cell.length_c   1.000
_cell.angle_alpha   90.00
_cell.angle_beta   90.00
_cell.angle_gamma   90.00
#
_symmetry.space_group_name_H-M   'P 1'
#
loop_
_entity.id
_entity.type
_entity.pdbx_description
1 polymer ?
#
loop_
_entity_poly.entity_id
_entity_poly.type
_entity_poly.pdbx_seq_one_letter_code
_entity_poly.pdbx_strand_id
1 'polypeptide(L)' 'MKKTLIKNNKKKEKQLLVFLKKTREGQYAKIDRDSLKYLRVKEERSDIIDLLPETYFYSIG' A
#
# COMPACT_ATOMS: atom_id res chain seq x y z
N MET A 1 31.75 -13.54 -9.98
CA MET A 1 30.43 -13.89 -9.38
C MET A 1 29.48 -12.70 -9.20
N LYS A 2 29.90 -11.50 -8.77
CA LYS A 2 29.01 -10.33 -8.56
C LYS A 2 28.23 -9.84 -9.80
N LYS A 3 28.85 -9.85 -11.00
CA LYS A 3 28.21 -9.40 -12.25
C LYS A 3 26.94 -10.18 -12.60
N THR A 4 26.91 -11.49 -12.35
CA THR A 4 25.76 -12.36 -12.64
C THR A 4 24.58 -12.06 -11.72
N LEU A 5 24.85 -11.77 -10.44
CA LEU A 5 23.84 -11.40 -9.45
C LEU A 5 23.13 -10.09 -9.82
N ILE A 6 23.90 -9.07 -10.22
CA ILE A 6 23.37 -7.76 -10.64
C ILE A 6 22.52 -7.89 -11.92
N LYS A 7 22.96 -8.71 -12.87
CA LYS A 7 22.23 -8.96 -14.12
C LYS A 7 20.88 -9.66 -13.87
N ASN A 8 20.84 -10.58 -12.91
CA ASN A 8 19.60 -11.25 -12.50
C ASN A 8 18.62 -10.30 -11.80
N ASN A 9 19.11 -9.40 -10.94
CA ASN A 9 18.26 -8.40 -10.28
C ASN A 9 17.61 -7.44 -11.29
N LYS A 10 18.37 -6.95 -12.28
CA LYS A 10 17.81 -6.08 -13.35
C LYS A 10 16.72 -6.77 -14.18
N LYS A 11 16.82 -8.10 -14.39
CA LYS A 11 15.79 -8.85 -15.12
C LYS A 11 14.50 -8.97 -14.29
N LYS A 12 14.62 -9.30 -13.00
CA LYS A 12 13.49 -9.41 -12.07
C LYS A 12 12.76 -8.07 -11.91
N GLU A 13 13.51 -6.98 -11.80
CA GLU A 13 12.96 -5.63 -11.71
C GLU A 13 12.10 -5.27 -12.94
N LYS A 14 12.61 -5.52 -14.15
CA LYS A 14 11.84 -5.32 -15.38
C LYS A 14 10.56 -6.17 -15.42
N GLN A 15 10.64 -7.42 -14.98
CA GLN A 15 9.46 -8.31 -14.93
C GLN A 15 8.43 -7.80 -13.93
N LEU A 16 8.87 -7.32 -12.76
CA LEU A 16 8.00 -6.73 -11.75
C LEU A 16 7.31 -5.46 -12.28
N LEU A 17 8.04 -4.58 -12.95
CA LEU A 17 7.46 -3.36 -13.55
C LEU A 17 6.40 -3.68 -14.60
N VAL A 18 6.66 -4.67 -15.47
CA VAL A 18 5.69 -5.13 -16.48
C VAL A 18 4.46 -5.74 -15.81
N PHE A 19 4.67 -6.57 -14.79
CA PHE A 19 3.58 -7.16 -14.02
C PHE A 19 2.68 -6.07 -13.41
N LEU A 20 3.27 -5.10 -12.69
CA LEU A 20 2.54 -4.01 -12.06
C LEU A 20 1.75 -3.18 -13.09
N LYS A 21 2.35 -2.88 -14.25
CA LYS A 21 1.67 -2.15 -15.33
C LYS A 21 0.43 -2.90 -15.83
N LYS A 22 0.57 -4.19 -16.12
CA LYS A 22 -0.53 -5.05 -16.60
C LYS A 22 -1.62 -5.26 -15.55
N THR A 23 -1.24 -5.37 -14.27
CA THR A 23 -2.20 -5.43 -13.16
C THR A 23 -3.03 -4.16 -13.07
N ARG A 24 -2.40 -2.99 -13.18
CA ARG A 24 -3.09 -1.69 -13.21
C ARG A 24 -4.03 -1.55 -14.41
N GLU A 25 -3.69 -2.16 -15.54
CA GLU A 25 -4.53 -2.18 -16.74
C GLU A 25 -5.66 -3.23 -16.65
N GLY A 26 -5.69 -4.04 -15.60
CA GLY A 26 -6.70 -5.08 -15.42
C GLY A 26 -6.54 -6.29 -16.32
N GLN A 27 -5.35 -6.51 -16.89
CA GLN A 27 -5.09 -7.66 -17.79
C GLN A 27 -5.09 -9.00 -17.03
N TYR A 28 -4.75 -8.99 -15.75
CA TYR A 28 -4.74 -10.20 -14.90
C TYR A 28 -6.04 -10.38 -14.11
N ALA A 29 -6.75 -9.31 -13.82
CA ALA A 29 -8.05 -9.32 -13.15
C ALA A 29 -8.86 -8.12 -13.64
N LYS A 30 -10.12 -8.36 -14.03
CA LYS A 30 -11.01 -7.30 -14.52
C LYS A 30 -11.21 -6.25 -13.43
N ILE A 31 -10.90 -5.00 -13.75
CA ILE A 31 -11.16 -3.88 -12.84
C ILE A 31 -12.62 -3.50 -12.99
N ASP A 32 -13.42 -3.92 -12.02
CA ASP A 32 -14.79 -3.45 -11.90
C ASP A 32 -14.79 -2.02 -11.35
N ARG A 33 -15.19 -1.04 -12.19
CA ARG A 33 -15.23 0.37 -11.79
C ARG A 33 -16.33 0.64 -10.77
N ASP A 34 -17.38 -0.18 -10.74
CA ASP A 34 -18.46 -0.05 -9.77
C ASP A 34 -18.07 -0.55 -8.38
N SER A 35 -17.05 -1.42 -8.28
CA SER A 35 -16.50 -1.89 -7.00
C SER A 35 -15.88 -0.78 -6.16
N LEU A 36 -15.49 0.35 -6.78
CA LEU A 36 -14.95 1.52 -6.09
C LEU A 36 -15.96 2.17 -5.13
N LYS A 37 -17.27 1.97 -5.37
CA LYS A 37 -18.34 2.47 -4.49
C LYS A 37 -18.30 1.82 -3.10
N TYR A 38 -17.74 0.62 -3.01
CA TYR A 38 -17.56 -0.13 -1.77
C TYR A 38 -16.11 -0.14 -1.30
N LEU A 39 -15.23 0.65 -1.93
CA LEU A 39 -13.88 0.81 -1.44
C LEU A 39 -13.98 1.38 -0.04
N ARG A 40 -13.49 0.63 0.94
CA ARG A 40 -13.42 1.06 2.33
C ARG A 40 -12.52 2.29 2.35
N VAL A 41 -13.14 3.48 2.34
CA VAL A 41 -12.44 4.73 2.59
C VAL A 41 -11.80 4.53 3.95
N LYS A 42 -10.48 4.42 3.97
CA LYS A 42 -9.75 4.48 5.23
C LYS A 42 -10.03 5.89 5.72
N GLU A 43 -10.93 6.01 6.68
CA GLU A 43 -11.26 7.26 7.35
C GLU A 43 -9.91 7.91 7.68
N GLU A 44 -9.61 9.03 7.01
CA GLU A 44 -8.48 9.85 7.37
C GLU A 44 -8.75 10.27 8.81
N ARG A 45 -8.17 9.55 9.77
CA ARG A 45 -8.08 10.03 11.13
C ARG A 45 -7.31 11.32 10.99
N SER A 46 -8.02 12.42 11.08
CA SER A 46 -7.46 13.76 11.15
C SER A 46 -6.22 13.69 12.02
N ASP A 47 -5.09 14.19 11.51
CA ASP A 47 -3.79 14.33 12.19
C ASP A 47 -3.85 15.20 13.47
N ILE A 48 -5.05 15.48 13.98
CA ILE A 48 -5.40 16.28 15.14
C ILE A 48 -5.35 15.45 16.43
N ILE A 49 -5.50 14.11 16.36
CA ILE A 49 -5.50 13.26 17.57
C ILE A 49 -4.10 13.20 18.22
N ASP A 50 -3.03 13.38 17.45
CA ASP A 50 -1.65 13.34 17.96
C ASP A 50 -1.23 14.63 18.71
N LEU A 51 -2.10 15.64 18.83
CA LEU A 51 -1.81 16.93 19.47
C LEU A 51 -2.33 17.08 20.91
N LEU A 52 -3.11 16.13 21.44
CA LEU A 52 -3.48 16.15 22.86
C LEU A 52 -2.53 15.26 23.67
N PRO A 53 -1.79 15.81 24.66
CA PRO A 53 -1.19 14.95 25.67
C PRO A 53 -2.34 14.34 26.48
N GLU A 54 -2.68 13.10 26.18
CA GLU A 54 -3.65 12.31 26.94
C GLU A 54 -3.14 12.17 28.37
N THR A 55 -3.50 13.13 29.23
CA THR A 55 -3.16 13.10 30.65
C THR A 55 -4.18 12.20 31.31
N TYR A 56 -3.89 10.91 31.36
CA TYR A 56 -4.70 9.93 32.07
C TYR A 56 -4.50 10.08 33.59
N PHE A 57 -5.53 10.51 34.31
CA PHE A 57 -5.58 10.39 35.76
C PHE A 57 -6.39 9.15 36.13
N TYR A 58 -5.72 8.11 36.64
CA TYR A 58 -6.41 6.98 37.25
C TYR A 58 -6.67 7.31 38.73
N SER A 59 -7.95 7.39 39.12
CA SER A 59 -8.32 7.34 40.54
C SER A 59 -8.40 5.87 40.97
N ILE A 60 -7.57 5.50 41.93
CA ILE A 60 -7.66 4.22 42.63
C ILE A 60 -8.83 4.34 43.62
N GLY A 61 -9.89 3.57 43.36
CA GLY A 61 -10.99 3.31 44.30
C GLY A 61 -10.83 1.93 44.93
#